data_AF-A0A0G0JVR9-F1
#
_entry.id   AF-A0A0G0JVR9-F1
#
_cell.length_a   1.000
_cell.length_b   1.000
_cell.length_c   1.000
_cell.angle_alpha   90.00
_cell.angle_beta   90.00
_cell.angle_gamma   90.00
#
_symmetry.space_group_name_H-M   'P 1'
#
loop_
_entity.id
_entity.type
_entity.pdbx_description
1 polymer ?
#
loop_
_entity_poly.entity_id
_entity_poly.type
_entity_poly.pdbx_seq_one_letter_code
_entity_poly.pdbx_strand_id
1 'polypeptide(L)'
;MINNLENETPRTDQCGEIGNPIDYRTKLNSFLPKLPESDANLLKNLMEYGRDNVPLLMDITNLLELNWETAQKKRNERLSAEQVDMMDILKPFNYRESIIITRNLRNWQMTDGCTGGCPQCGLRSKRRIEKEFSFDSFNRFLDKYGKYVSRNRKLVGFYRKSDPFDWVSGNGEYNYSTGVESFIDSTKNNTLITTTSVPEGSELAIIGFMIFMYSRVGEMEKQGQKRLDRFTGIRFSRKRNNKERIEKIMQTLKDLPMPEYFMKKIVKIIDREDNVKEKGVIYDKFKNVGYFANNQNEHDYRSDIVGIQDADLLVLSPSGITAESMEIVTPDNPEGVRSVKIKPGMLEIPEFLDIYTYSHILDMKDNYHSLLPKLKYRIYKNGKFTGIKTVESVGRDALTFECFLRNLEDVGGWFLSRGGRKYYERHPKHIPNFRNHIKIDLVPEYEERKRNYVSLFARETNRQVVKVATKLIGEIDDWLAHMNEKLGLSESGTLL
;
A
#
# COMPACT_ATOMS: atom_id res chain seq x y z
N MET A 1 -30.33 -4.18 -3.06
CA MET A 1 -30.81 -2.80 -3.28
C MET A 1 -30.30 -2.32 -4.65
N ILE A 2 -31.03 -2.56 -5.74
CA ILE A 2 -30.65 -2.17 -7.12
C ILE A 2 -31.89 -1.52 -7.77
N ASN A 3 -32.23 -0.29 -7.38
CA ASN A 3 -33.44 0.41 -7.88
C ASN A 3 -33.12 1.77 -8.53
N ASN A 4 -31.91 2.03 -9.02
CA ASN A 4 -31.54 3.34 -9.59
C ASN A 4 -30.67 3.27 -10.85
N LEU A 5 -30.92 2.31 -11.75
CA LEU A 5 -30.26 2.23 -13.05
C LEU A 5 -31.32 2.23 -14.16
N GLU A 6 -31.92 3.40 -14.42
CA GLU A 6 -32.76 3.58 -15.60
C GLU A 6 -32.16 4.64 -16.54
N ASN A 7 -32.06 4.22 -17.81
CA ASN A 7 -31.99 5.01 -19.04
C ASN A 7 -30.68 5.73 -19.39
N GLU A 8 -29.66 4.97 -19.86
CA GLU A 8 -28.82 5.40 -21.00
C GLU A 8 -28.41 4.19 -21.84
N THR A 9 -28.72 4.21 -23.15
CA THR A 9 -28.43 3.13 -24.12
C THR A 9 -26.95 3.18 -24.56
N PRO A 10 -26.21 2.06 -24.63
CA PRO A 10 -24.81 2.08 -25.05
C PRO A 10 -24.66 2.33 -26.55
N ARG A 11 -23.62 3.08 -26.95
CA ARG A 11 -23.19 3.26 -28.34
C ARG A 11 -22.42 2.03 -28.83
N THR A 12 -22.92 1.38 -29.87
CA THR A 12 -22.25 0.25 -30.56
C THR A 12 -21.61 0.73 -31.87
N ASP A 13 -20.28 0.83 -31.91
CA ASP A 13 -19.51 0.93 -33.15
C ASP A 13 -18.30 -0.04 -33.06
N GLN A 14 -18.43 -1.24 -33.64
CA GLN A 14 -17.36 -2.05 -34.26
C GLN A 14 -17.89 -3.40 -34.77
N CYS A 15 -17.87 -3.60 -36.10
CA CYS A 15 -18.27 -4.83 -36.79
C CYS A 15 -17.11 -5.85 -36.85
N GLY A 16 -17.13 -6.84 -35.96
CA GLY A 16 -16.76 -8.24 -36.26
C GLY A 16 -18.05 -9.07 -36.29
N GLU A 17 -18.00 -10.36 -36.64
CA GLU A 17 -19.18 -11.25 -36.52
C GLU A 17 -19.73 -11.19 -35.09
N ILE A 18 -20.84 -10.48 -34.90
CA ILE A 18 -21.45 -10.27 -33.59
C ILE A 18 -22.15 -11.57 -33.22
N GLY A 19 -21.53 -12.36 -32.34
CA GLY A 19 -22.15 -13.59 -31.81
C GLY A 19 -23.54 -13.32 -31.22
N ASN A 20 -24.44 -14.31 -31.29
CA ASN A 20 -25.80 -14.14 -30.80
C ASN A 20 -25.80 -13.97 -29.26
N PRO A 21 -26.46 -12.94 -28.68
CA PRO A 21 -26.53 -12.77 -27.23
C PRO A 21 -27.06 -14.00 -26.49
N ILE A 22 -27.90 -14.83 -27.13
CA ILE A 22 -28.39 -16.11 -26.59
C ILE A 22 -27.23 -17.09 -26.33
N ASP A 23 -26.22 -17.12 -27.18
CA ASP A 23 -25.08 -18.04 -27.06
C ASP A 23 -24.25 -17.68 -25.81
N TYR A 24 -23.96 -16.38 -25.63
CA TYR A 24 -23.26 -15.88 -24.46
C TYR A 24 -24.05 -16.11 -23.17
N ARG A 25 -25.36 -15.83 -23.15
CA ARG A 25 -26.19 -16.08 -21.95
C ARG A 25 -26.24 -17.57 -21.59
N THR A 26 -26.33 -18.44 -22.58
CA THR A 26 -26.30 -19.90 -22.36
C THR A 26 -24.97 -20.33 -21.75
N LYS A 27 -23.86 -19.79 -22.25
CA LYS A 27 -22.51 -20.06 -21.70
C LYS A 27 -22.37 -19.52 -20.27
N LEU A 28 -22.82 -18.29 -20.01
CA LEU A 28 -22.80 -17.68 -18.68
C LEU A 28 -23.65 -18.45 -17.66
N ASN A 29 -24.82 -18.95 -18.05
CA ASN A 29 -25.65 -19.81 -17.20
C ASN A 29 -24.92 -21.10 -16.77
N SER A 30 -24.01 -21.63 -17.58
CA SER A 30 -23.22 -22.82 -17.23
C SER A 30 -22.19 -22.57 -16.12
N PHE A 31 -21.81 -21.31 -15.89
CA PHE A 31 -20.91 -20.91 -14.81
C PHE A 31 -21.62 -20.74 -13.48
N LEU A 32 -22.90 -20.32 -13.46
CA LEU A 32 -23.69 -20.04 -12.24
C LEU A 32 -23.57 -21.11 -11.14
N PRO A 33 -23.77 -22.42 -11.41
CA PRO A 33 -23.70 -23.44 -10.35
C PRO A 33 -22.28 -23.68 -9.80
N LYS A 34 -21.25 -23.09 -10.43
CA LYS A 34 -19.84 -23.22 -10.06
C LYS A 34 -19.28 -21.94 -9.41
N LEU A 35 -20.11 -20.92 -9.25
CA LEU A 35 -19.74 -19.66 -8.61
C LEU A 35 -20.26 -19.63 -7.16
N PRO A 36 -19.55 -18.95 -6.24
CA PRO A 36 -20.12 -18.58 -4.95
C PRO A 36 -21.42 -17.81 -5.13
N GLU A 37 -22.31 -17.86 -4.15
CA GLU A 37 -23.63 -17.23 -4.24
C GLU A 37 -23.55 -15.73 -4.57
N SER A 38 -22.61 -15.00 -3.97
CA SER A 38 -22.42 -13.56 -4.25
C SER A 38 -22.08 -13.31 -5.72
N ASP A 39 -21.17 -14.10 -6.29
CA ASP A 39 -20.70 -13.97 -7.67
C ASP A 39 -21.76 -14.45 -8.66
N ALA A 40 -22.50 -15.51 -8.32
CA ALA A 40 -23.62 -16.01 -9.12
C ALA A 40 -24.75 -14.98 -9.20
N ASN A 41 -25.08 -14.33 -8.08
CA ASN A 41 -26.08 -13.27 -8.05
C ASN A 41 -25.63 -12.04 -8.83
N LEU A 42 -24.36 -11.64 -8.71
CA LEU A 42 -23.79 -10.57 -9.53
C LEU A 42 -23.85 -10.93 -11.03
N LEU A 43 -23.48 -12.15 -11.40
CA LEU A 43 -23.51 -12.59 -12.79
C LEU A 43 -24.94 -12.56 -13.35
N LYS A 44 -25.95 -13.02 -12.60
CA LYS A 44 -27.36 -12.91 -13.00
C LYS A 44 -27.77 -11.46 -13.25
N ASN A 45 -27.39 -10.55 -12.35
CA ASN A 45 -27.71 -9.13 -12.49
C ASN A 45 -27.04 -8.50 -13.72
N LEU A 46 -25.77 -8.85 -13.98
CA LEU A 46 -25.05 -8.40 -15.17
C LEU A 46 -25.65 -8.96 -16.46
N MET A 47 -26.09 -10.22 -16.47
CA MET A 47 -26.76 -10.85 -17.61
C MET A 47 -28.12 -10.21 -17.89
N GLU A 48 -28.85 -9.80 -16.86
CA GLU A 48 -30.14 -9.12 -17.03
C GLU A 48 -29.95 -7.69 -17.51
N TYR A 49 -29.01 -6.95 -16.91
CA TYR A 49 -28.63 -5.61 -17.39
C TYR A 49 -28.14 -5.65 -18.84
N GLY A 50 -27.29 -6.63 -19.16
CA GLY A 50 -26.71 -6.83 -20.47
C GLY A 50 -27.57 -7.62 -21.44
N ARG A 51 -28.87 -7.76 -21.20
CA ARG A 51 -29.76 -8.64 -21.98
C ARG A 51 -29.59 -8.51 -23.50
N ASP A 52 -29.44 -7.28 -23.97
CA ASP A 52 -29.25 -6.94 -25.38
C ASP A 52 -27.85 -6.33 -25.67
N ASN A 53 -26.98 -6.25 -24.66
CA ASN A 53 -25.62 -5.72 -24.78
C ASN A 53 -24.63 -6.87 -25.04
N VAL A 54 -24.49 -7.25 -26.32
CA VAL A 54 -23.58 -8.33 -26.74
C VAL A 54 -22.13 -8.08 -26.29
N PRO A 55 -21.54 -6.88 -26.44
CA PRO A 55 -20.19 -6.60 -25.93
C PRO A 55 -20.02 -6.96 -24.45
N LEU A 56 -20.95 -6.51 -23.59
CA LEU A 56 -20.90 -6.79 -22.16
C LEU A 56 -20.94 -8.31 -21.87
N LEU A 57 -21.87 -9.02 -22.49
CA LEU A 57 -22.02 -10.47 -22.29
C LEU A 57 -20.78 -11.24 -22.79
N MET A 58 -20.22 -10.82 -23.93
CA MET A 58 -19.00 -11.38 -24.49
C MET A 58 -17.80 -11.14 -23.58
N ASP A 59 -17.63 -9.93 -23.03
CA ASP A 59 -16.49 -9.63 -22.17
C ASP A 59 -16.57 -10.34 -20.82
N ILE A 60 -17.76 -10.46 -20.22
CA ILE A 60 -17.95 -11.29 -19.01
C ILE A 60 -17.64 -12.76 -19.30
N THR A 61 -18.08 -13.27 -20.46
CA THR A 61 -17.83 -14.65 -20.89
C THR A 61 -16.33 -14.91 -21.03
N ASN A 62 -15.63 -14.04 -21.77
CA ASN A 62 -14.18 -14.09 -21.94
C ASN A 62 -13.44 -14.03 -20.61
N LEU A 63 -13.89 -13.16 -19.69
CA LEU A 63 -13.30 -13.00 -18.37
C LEU A 63 -13.39 -14.28 -17.53
N LEU A 64 -14.54 -14.97 -17.57
CA LEU A 64 -14.75 -16.23 -16.83
C LEU A 64 -14.02 -17.41 -17.44
N GLU A 65 -13.83 -17.42 -18.76
CA GLU A 65 -13.09 -18.48 -19.46
C GLU A 65 -11.59 -18.39 -19.24
N LEU A 66 -11.09 -17.17 -19.04
CA LEU A 66 -9.68 -16.91 -18.84
C LEU A 66 -9.17 -17.63 -17.57
N ASN A 67 -8.48 -18.75 -17.78
CA ASN A 67 -7.91 -19.60 -16.72
C ASN A 67 -8.94 -20.17 -15.73
N TRP A 68 -10.14 -20.53 -16.19
CA TRP A 68 -11.22 -21.05 -15.34
C TRP A 68 -10.80 -22.13 -14.33
N GLU A 69 -10.00 -23.12 -14.76
CA GLU A 69 -9.53 -24.20 -13.88
C GLU A 69 -8.64 -23.67 -12.74
N THR A 70 -7.71 -22.76 -13.06
CA THR A 70 -6.84 -22.12 -12.07
C THR A 70 -7.64 -21.22 -11.14
N ALA A 71 -8.61 -20.47 -11.68
CA ALA A 71 -9.53 -19.64 -10.90
C ALA A 71 -10.32 -20.46 -9.89
N GLN A 72 -10.84 -21.63 -10.29
CA GLN A 72 -11.53 -22.56 -9.39
C GLN A 72 -10.60 -23.11 -8.30
N LYS A 73 -9.38 -23.51 -8.66
CA LYS A 73 -8.38 -23.94 -7.68
C LYS A 73 -8.08 -22.85 -6.65
N LYS A 74 -7.87 -21.61 -7.09
CA LYS A 74 -7.58 -20.47 -6.20
C LYS A 74 -8.79 -20.07 -5.36
N ARG A 75 -10.00 -20.18 -5.88
CA ARG A 75 -11.22 -19.98 -5.11
C ARG A 75 -11.37 -21.02 -4.00
N ASN A 76 -11.21 -22.30 -4.32
CA ASN A 76 -11.27 -23.38 -3.34
C ASN A 76 -10.18 -23.21 -2.26
N GLU A 77 -9.01 -22.69 -2.64
CA GLU A 77 -7.95 -22.33 -1.71
C GLU A 77 -8.43 -21.27 -0.69
N ARG A 78 -9.06 -20.18 -1.15
CA ARG A 78 -9.65 -19.12 -0.29
C ARG A 78 -10.70 -19.69 0.66
N LEU A 79 -11.64 -20.47 0.14
CA LEU A 79 -12.73 -21.10 0.91
C LEU A 79 -12.23 -22.15 1.92
N SER A 80 -11.01 -22.65 1.77
CA SER A 80 -10.41 -23.65 2.66
C SER A 80 -9.65 -23.06 3.86
N ALA A 81 -9.58 -21.74 3.98
CA ALA A 81 -8.84 -21.07 5.04
C ALA A 81 -9.43 -21.33 6.43
N GLU A 82 -8.57 -21.49 7.45
CA GLU A 82 -8.99 -21.61 8.84
C GLU A 82 -9.59 -20.28 9.32
N GLN A 83 -10.84 -20.31 9.77
CA GLN A 83 -11.49 -19.12 10.31
C GLN A 83 -11.03 -18.83 11.74
N VAL A 84 -10.57 -17.61 11.95
CA VAL A 84 -10.12 -17.08 13.23
C VAL A 84 -11.11 -16.02 13.71
N ASP A 85 -11.49 -16.08 14.98
CA ASP A 85 -12.33 -15.07 15.59
C ASP A 85 -11.49 -13.83 15.94
N MET A 86 -11.76 -12.70 15.29
CA MET A 86 -11.11 -11.42 15.57
C MET A 86 -11.24 -11.00 17.05
N MET A 87 -12.32 -11.41 17.72
CA MET A 87 -12.54 -11.12 19.14
C MET A 87 -11.60 -11.92 20.05
N ASP A 88 -11.22 -13.15 19.65
CA ASP A 88 -10.31 -13.98 20.43
C ASP A 88 -8.88 -13.42 20.45
N ILE A 89 -8.48 -12.72 19.39
CA ILE A 89 -7.18 -12.01 19.36
C ILE A 89 -7.11 -10.92 20.44
N LEU A 90 -8.25 -10.31 20.76
CA LEU A 90 -8.33 -9.21 21.73
C LEU A 90 -8.71 -9.65 23.13
N LYS A 91 -9.28 -10.85 23.28
CA LYS A 91 -9.72 -11.42 24.56
C LYS A 91 -8.65 -11.38 25.66
N PRO A 92 -7.34 -11.59 25.38
CA PRO A 92 -6.31 -11.48 26.40
C PRO A 92 -6.06 -10.05 26.91
N PHE A 93 -6.48 -9.02 26.17
CA PHE A 93 -6.27 -7.62 26.51
C PHE A 93 -7.42 -7.09 27.35
N ASN A 94 -7.11 -6.25 28.34
CA ASN A 94 -8.19 -5.59 29.08
C ASN A 94 -8.90 -4.55 28.19
N TYR A 95 -10.11 -4.14 28.58
CA TYR A 95 -10.95 -3.26 27.78
C TYR A 95 -10.26 -1.94 27.36
N ARG A 96 -9.46 -1.34 28.24
CA ARG A 96 -8.74 -0.08 27.93
C ARG A 96 -7.64 -0.33 26.89
N GLU A 97 -6.95 -1.45 27.00
CA GLU A 97 -5.94 -1.86 26.02
C GLU A 97 -6.57 -2.12 24.65
N SER A 98 -7.69 -2.83 24.59
CA SER A 98 -8.41 -3.06 23.32
C SER A 98 -8.80 -1.74 22.66
N ILE A 99 -9.30 -0.75 23.43
CA ILE A 99 -9.59 0.59 22.90
C ILE A 99 -8.33 1.27 22.35
N ILE A 100 -7.22 1.22 23.09
CA ILE A 100 -5.96 1.83 22.68
C ILE A 100 -5.44 1.17 21.39
N ILE A 101 -5.50 -0.15 21.30
CA ILE A 101 -5.17 -0.91 20.09
C ILE A 101 -6.04 -0.43 18.94
N THR A 102 -7.37 -0.49 19.05
CA THR A 102 -8.29 -0.11 17.96
C THR A 102 -8.09 1.33 17.50
N ARG A 103 -7.88 2.26 18.44
CA ARG A 103 -7.56 3.66 18.11
C ARG A 103 -6.29 3.80 17.29
N ASN A 104 -5.34 2.87 17.46
CA ASN A 104 -4.02 2.93 16.85
C ASN A 104 -3.85 2.04 15.62
N LEU A 105 -4.80 1.15 15.32
CA LEU A 105 -4.79 0.34 14.11
C LEU A 105 -4.73 1.19 12.84
N ARG A 106 -3.94 0.72 11.88
CA ARG A 106 -3.81 1.29 10.53
C ARG A 106 -4.01 0.23 9.46
N ASN A 107 -3.65 -1.01 9.73
CA ASN A 107 -3.88 -2.11 8.82
C ASN A 107 -4.60 -3.26 9.54
N TRP A 108 -5.61 -3.80 8.88
CA TRP A 108 -6.46 -4.87 9.37
C TRP A 108 -6.34 -6.01 8.39
N GLN A 109 -5.21 -6.70 8.44
CA GLN A 109 -4.88 -7.79 7.54
C GLN A 109 -5.94 -8.90 7.66
N MET A 110 -6.86 -9.01 6.69
CA MET A 110 -8.00 -9.93 6.82
C MET A 110 -7.63 -11.41 6.64
N THR A 111 -6.50 -11.69 5.99
CA THR A 111 -6.02 -13.05 5.68
C THR A 111 -4.54 -13.23 6.07
N ASP A 112 -4.15 -14.43 6.49
CA ASP A 112 -2.74 -14.84 6.57
C ASP A 112 -2.36 -15.59 5.29
N GLY A 113 -1.66 -14.89 4.41
CA GLY A 113 -1.27 -15.38 3.07
C GLY A 113 -2.00 -14.69 1.92
N CYS A 114 -1.54 -14.96 0.70
CA CYS A 114 -1.96 -14.31 -0.53
C CYS A 114 -1.90 -15.29 -1.70
N THR A 115 -2.97 -15.39 -2.48
CA THR A 115 -3.02 -16.28 -3.65
C THR A 115 -2.34 -15.67 -4.88
N GLY A 116 -2.15 -14.34 -4.90
CA GLY A 116 -1.54 -13.61 -6.01
C GLY A 116 -0.08 -14.00 -6.28
N GLY A 117 0.63 -14.54 -5.28
CA GLY A 117 1.90 -15.25 -5.48
C GLY A 117 3.00 -14.46 -6.21
N CYS A 118 3.00 -13.13 -6.10
CA CYS A 118 3.92 -12.25 -6.83
C CYS A 118 5.38 -12.64 -6.57
N PRO A 119 6.16 -13.02 -7.60
CA PRO A 119 7.57 -13.40 -7.43
C PRO A 119 8.43 -12.30 -6.78
N GLN A 120 8.07 -11.03 -7.00
CA GLN A 120 8.76 -9.87 -6.42
C GLN A 120 7.98 -9.23 -5.25
N CYS A 121 7.20 -10.01 -4.50
CA CYS A 121 6.54 -9.48 -3.31
C CYS A 121 7.57 -9.21 -2.21
N GLY A 122 7.93 -7.93 -1.98
CA GLY A 122 8.83 -7.52 -0.90
C GLY A 122 8.34 -7.89 0.50
N LEU A 123 7.05 -8.20 0.67
CA LEU A 123 6.45 -8.60 1.95
C LEU A 123 6.50 -10.11 2.22
N ARG A 124 7.09 -10.90 1.30
CA ARG A 124 7.23 -12.38 1.39
C ARG A 124 5.98 -13.09 1.93
N SER A 125 4.80 -12.66 1.49
CA SER A 125 3.55 -13.27 1.91
C SER A 125 3.52 -14.76 1.59
N LYS A 126 2.90 -15.55 2.47
CA LYS A 126 2.67 -16.98 2.21
C LYS A 126 1.86 -17.11 0.91
N ARG A 127 2.28 -18.02 0.03
CA ARG A 127 1.64 -18.21 -1.29
C ARG A 127 0.23 -18.81 -1.25
N ARG A 128 -0.18 -19.26 -0.06
CA ARG A 128 -1.49 -19.82 0.22
C ARG A 128 -2.11 -19.10 1.40
N ILE A 129 -3.42 -18.89 1.33
CA ILE A 129 -4.19 -18.42 2.47
C ILE A 129 -4.37 -19.59 3.43
N GLU A 130 -3.84 -19.44 4.63
CA GLU A 130 -3.96 -20.46 5.68
C GLU A 130 -5.06 -20.09 6.68
N LYS A 131 -5.21 -18.79 6.95
CA LYS A 131 -6.16 -18.28 7.95
C LYS A 131 -6.87 -17.03 7.45
N GLU A 132 -8.06 -16.81 7.94
CA GLU A 132 -8.81 -15.58 7.70
C GLU A 132 -9.65 -15.20 8.90
N PHE A 133 -10.06 -13.93 8.99
CA PHE A 133 -11.11 -13.53 9.92
C PHE A 133 -12.49 -13.88 9.35
N SER A 134 -13.38 -14.43 10.17
CA SER A 134 -14.77 -14.60 9.77
C SER A 134 -15.51 -13.25 9.75
N PHE A 135 -16.49 -13.12 8.86
CA PHE A 135 -17.35 -11.92 8.73
C PHE A 135 -18.09 -11.62 10.03
N ASP A 136 -18.63 -12.64 10.69
CA ASP A 136 -19.30 -12.49 11.99
C ASP A 136 -18.36 -11.96 13.08
N SER A 137 -17.11 -12.44 13.11
CA SER A 137 -16.12 -11.92 14.05
C SER A 137 -15.74 -10.48 13.76
N PHE A 138 -15.62 -10.13 12.49
CA PHE A 138 -15.34 -8.78 12.02
C PHE A 138 -16.47 -7.81 12.40
N ASN A 139 -17.73 -8.18 12.17
CA ASN A 139 -18.88 -7.35 12.54
C ASN A 139 -19.01 -7.16 14.05
N ARG A 140 -18.84 -8.23 14.85
CA ARG A 140 -18.84 -8.09 16.32
C ARG A 140 -17.70 -7.19 16.80
N PHE A 141 -16.53 -7.25 16.16
CA PHE A 141 -15.45 -6.30 16.44
C PHE A 141 -15.88 -4.87 16.11
N LEU A 142 -16.49 -4.63 14.94
CA LEU A 142 -16.95 -3.31 14.52
C LEU A 142 -18.05 -2.75 15.42
N ASP A 143 -19.02 -3.56 15.83
CA ASP A 143 -20.08 -3.15 16.75
C ASP A 143 -19.50 -2.70 18.09
N LYS A 144 -18.53 -3.46 18.60
CA LYS A 144 -17.94 -3.19 19.92
C LYS A 144 -16.92 -2.07 19.91
N TYR A 145 -16.07 -2.02 18.88
CA TYR A 145 -14.88 -1.15 18.84
C TYR A 145 -14.84 -0.17 17.67
N GLY A 146 -15.72 -0.29 16.67
CA GLY A 146 -15.73 0.54 15.47
C GLY A 146 -15.81 2.04 15.75
N LYS A 147 -16.51 2.46 16.80
CA LYS A 147 -16.57 3.86 17.24
C LYS A 147 -15.22 4.45 17.69
N TYR A 148 -14.24 3.60 18.01
CA TYR A 148 -12.90 4.02 18.40
C TYR A 148 -11.93 4.09 17.22
N VAL A 149 -12.33 3.57 16.05
CA VAL A 149 -11.58 3.73 14.81
C VAL A 149 -11.60 5.21 14.45
N SER A 150 -10.42 5.85 14.43
CA SER A 150 -10.34 7.29 14.27
C SER A 150 -10.76 7.73 12.87
N ARG A 151 -11.84 8.52 12.78
CA ARG A 151 -12.37 9.12 11.54
C ARG A 151 -11.37 10.02 10.81
N ASN A 152 -10.40 10.60 11.53
CA ASN A 152 -9.39 11.51 10.95
C ASN A 152 -8.14 10.79 10.44
N ARG A 153 -8.10 9.45 10.51
CA ARG A 153 -6.92 8.68 10.07
C ARG A 153 -7.04 8.39 8.57
N LYS A 154 -6.28 9.14 7.77
CA LYS A 154 -6.19 9.06 6.30
C LYS A 154 -5.77 7.70 5.72
N LEU A 155 -5.33 6.76 6.56
CA LEU A 155 -4.78 5.47 6.14
C LEU A 155 -5.31 4.40 7.10
N VAL A 156 -6.42 3.78 6.73
CA VAL A 156 -6.85 2.47 7.23
C VAL A 156 -6.96 1.54 6.03
N GLY A 157 -6.14 0.49 5.99
CA GLY A 157 -6.22 -0.56 4.99
C GLY A 157 -6.70 -1.87 5.61
N PHE A 158 -7.39 -2.71 4.84
CA PHE A 158 -7.68 -4.09 5.24
C PHE A 158 -6.61 -5.08 4.78
N TYR A 159 -5.59 -4.58 4.10
CA TYR A 159 -4.62 -5.43 3.45
C TYR A 159 -3.28 -4.73 3.49
N ARG A 160 -2.28 -5.45 4.00
CA ARG A 160 -0.88 -5.06 3.97
C ARG A 160 -0.08 -6.09 3.19
N LYS A 161 -0.11 -7.35 3.64
CA LYS A 161 0.66 -8.47 3.08
C LYS A 161 -0.20 -9.43 2.23
N SER A 162 -1.45 -9.10 1.93
CA SER A 162 -2.29 -9.92 1.04
C SER A 162 -3.06 -9.06 0.05
N ASP A 163 -3.74 -9.70 -0.88
CA ASP A 163 -4.63 -9.01 -1.81
C ASP A 163 -6.02 -8.83 -1.17
N PRO A 164 -6.69 -7.67 -1.34
CA PRO A 164 -8.03 -7.46 -0.84
C PRO A 164 -9.03 -8.55 -1.21
N PHE A 165 -8.98 -8.98 -2.46
CA PHE A 165 -9.95 -9.89 -3.02
C PHE A 165 -9.63 -11.37 -2.75
N ASP A 166 -8.63 -11.63 -1.90
CA ASP A 166 -8.34 -12.95 -1.36
C ASP A 166 -9.19 -13.32 -0.15
N TRP A 167 -9.78 -12.33 0.53
CA TRP A 167 -10.64 -12.58 1.68
C TRP A 167 -12.06 -12.94 1.26
N VAL A 168 -12.50 -14.12 1.66
CA VAL A 168 -13.81 -14.69 1.32
C VAL A 168 -14.30 -15.47 2.52
N SER A 169 -15.22 -14.89 3.30
CA SER A 169 -15.71 -15.49 4.53
C SER A 169 -16.94 -16.36 4.32
N GLY A 170 -17.06 -17.39 5.17
CA GLY A 170 -18.12 -18.39 5.11
C GLY A 170 -17.94 -19.29 3.89
N ASN A 171 -19.03 -19.78 3.33
CA ASN A 171 -18.99 -20.59 2.10
C ASN A 171 -18.91 -19.71 0.83
N GLY A 172 -18.30 -18.52 0.92
CA GLY A 172 -18.28 -17.53 -0.16
C GLY A 172 -19.50 -16.61 -0.22
N GLU A 173 -20.23 -16.51 0.89
CA GLU A 173 -21.35 -15.58 1.05
C GLU A 173 -20.88 -14.13 1.19
N TYR A 174 -19.78 -13.94 1.92
CA TYR A 174 -19.24 -12.62 2.24
C TYR A 174 -17.85 -12.44 1.63
N ASN A 175 -17.63 -11.28 1.02
CA ASN A 175 -16.36 -10.96 0.37
C ASN A 175 -15.87 -9.57 0.79
N TYR A 176 -14.75 -9.15 0.22
CA TYR A 176 -14.14 -7.84 0.47
C TYR A 176 -15.13 -6.67 0.41
N SER A 177 -16.02 -6.63 -0.58
CA SER A 177 -17.00 -5.56 -0.74
C SER A 177 -17.95 -5.50 0.46
N THR A 178 -18.43 -6.64 0.94
CA THR A 178 -19.29 -6.74 2.13
C THR A 178 -18.57 -6.26 3.39
N GLY A 179 -17.28 -6.58 3.53
CA GLY A 179 -16.47 -6.10 4.65
C GLY A 179 -16.27 -4.59 4.62
N VAL A 180 -16.00 -4.02 3.43
CA VAL A 180 -15.84 -2.57 3.25
C VAL A 180 -17.15 -1.85 3.58
N GLU A 181 -18.28 -2.36 3.12
CA GLU A 181 -19.61 -1.85 3.46
C GLU A 181 -19.84 -1.81 4.98
N SER A 182 -19.65 -2.96 5.64
CA SER A 182 -19.86 -3.08 7.09
C SER A 182 -18.97 -2.13 7.88
N PHE A 183 -17.73 -1.93 7.44
CA PHE A 183 -16.79 -0.99 8.05
C PHE A 183 -17.19 0.47 7.84
N ILE A 184 -17.55 0.86 6.62
CA ILE A 184 -17.99 2.22 6.31
C ILE A 184 -19.20 2.54 7.19
N ASP A 185 -20.17 1.64 7.24
CA ASP A 185 -21.40 1.85 7.98
C ASP A 185 -21.17 1.89 9.50
N SER A 186 -20.27 1.06 10.03
CA SER A 186 -19.98 0.99 11.48
C SER A 186 -19.05 2.11 11.98
N THR A 187 -18.03 2.47 11.19
CA THR A 187 -17.00 3.43 11.61
C THR A 187 -17.29 4.86 11.16
N LYS A 188 -18.15 5.02 10.13
CA LYS A 188 -18.35 6.27 9.37
C LYS A 188 -17.04 6.80 8.78
N ASN A 189 -16.12 5.90 8.44
CA ASN A 189 -14.86 6.21 7.77
C ASN A 189 -14.92 5.75 6.31
N ASN A 190 -14.88 6.72 5.39
CA ASN A 190 -14.96 6.47 3.95
C ASN A 190 -13.58 6.44 3.28
N THR A 191 -12.50 6.52 4.07
CA THR A 191 -11.12 6.56 3.58
C THR A 191 -10.46 5.21 3.76
N LEU A 192 -10.64 4.35 2.78
CA LEU A 192 -9.93 3.08 2.64
C LEU A 192 -9.12 3.10 1.35
N ILE A 193 -7.94 2.49 1.30
CA ILE A 193 -7.17 2.40 0.06
C ILE A 193 -7.14 0.94 -0.37
N THR A 194 -7.74 0.64 -1.53
CA THR A 194 -7.71 -0.69 -2.12
C THR A 194 -6.59 -0.76 -3.14
N THR A 195 -5.61 -1.65 -2.96
CA THR A 195 -4.64 -1.98 -4.00
C THR A 195 -4.71 -3.47 -4.27
N THR A 196 -4.89 -3.85 -5.54
CA THR A 196 -5.02 -5.26 -5.94
C THR A 196 -4.14 -5.60 -7.14
N SER A 197 -3.69 -6.85 -7.17
CA SER A 197 -3.04 -7.51 -8.29
C SER A 197 -4.01 -8.33 -9.14
N VAL A 198 -5.32 -8.26 -8.86
CA VAL A 198 -6.36 -9.08 -9.51
C VAL A 198 -6.06 -10.58 -9.36
N PRO A 199 -6.23 -11.13 -8.15
CA PRO A 199 -6.09 -12.57 -7.92
C PRO A 199 -6.99 -13.36 -8.86
N GLU A 200 -6.49 -14.49 -9.37
CA GLU A 200 -7.27 -15.31 -10.30
C GLU A 200 -8.56 -15.82 -9.66
N GLY A 201 -9.68 -15.68 -10.37
CA GLY A 201 -11.01 -16.03 -9.88
C GLY A 201 -11.68 -15.00 -8.97
N SER A 202 -11.12 -13.79 -8.88
CA SER A 202 -11.69 -12.66 -8.13
C SER A 202 -12.24 -11.53 -9.03
N GLU A 203 -12.24 -11.73 -10.34
CA GLU A 203 -12.56 -10.71 -11.33
C GLU A 203 -14.01 -10.20 -11.18
N LEU A 204 -14.96 -11.10 -10.94
CA LEU A 204 -16.35 -10.74 -10.63
C LEU A 204 -16.45 -9.98 -9.29
N ALA A 205 -15.72 -10.39 -8.26
CA ALA A 205 -15.72 -9.68 -6.97
C ALA A 205 -15.20 -8.25 -7.11
N ILE A 206 -14.21 -8.02 -7.99
CA ILE A 206 -13.69 -6.69 -8.33
C ILE A 206 -14.74 -5.85 -9.08
N ILE A 207 -15.43 -6.42 -10.06
CA ILE A 207 -16.53 -5.73 -10.76
C ILE A 207 -17.65 -5.36 -9.76
N GLY A 208 -18.03 -6.30 -8.89
CA GLY A 208 -19.01 -6.07 -7.83
C GLY A 208 -18.59 -4.96 -6.88
N PHE A 209 -17.31 -4.92 -6.49
CA PHE A 209 -16.74 -3.84 -5.69
C PHE A 209 -16.85 -2.49 -6.41
N MET A 210 -16.55 -2.42 -7.69
CA MET A 210 -16.67 -1.17 -8.46
C MET A 210 -18.12 -0.68 -8.57
N ILE A 211 -19.09 -1.58 -8.74
CA ILE A 211 -20.53 -1.25 -8.74
C ILE A 211 -20.98 -0.74 -7.36
N PHE A 212 -20.54 -1.40 -6.29
CA PHE A 212 -20.78 -0.95 -4.92
C PHE A 212 -20.23 0.47 -4.69
N MET A 213 -19.00 0.71 -5.11
CA MET A 213 -18.33 2.00 -5.00
C MET A 213 -19.06 3.11 -5.77
N TYR A 214 -19.51 2.81 -7.00
CA TYR A 214 -20.30 3.74 -7.81
C TYR A 214 -21.62 4.13 -7.12
N SER A 215 -22.31 3.13 -6.58
CA SER A 215 -23.59 3.33 -5.87
C SER A 215 -23.40 4.21 -4.63
N ARG A 216 -22.37 3.94 -3.82
CA ARG A 216 -22.06 4.73 -2.62
C ARG A 216 -21.65 6.17 -2.94
N VAL A 217 -20.89 6.39 -4.02
CA VAL A 217 -20.61 7.75 -4.52
C VAL A 217 -21.89 8.48 -4.89
N GLY A 218 -22.79 7.85 -5.65
CA GLY A 218 -24.05 8.45 -6.06
C GLY A 218 -24.95 8.82 -4.86
N GLU A 219 -25.01 7.98 -3.83
CA GLU A 219 -25.72 8.30 -2.58
C GLU A 219 -25.14 9.52 -1.85
N MET A 220 -23.81 9.62 -1.78
CA MET A 220 -23.13 10.77 -1.16
C MET A 220 -23.37 12.06 -1.95
N GLU A 221 -23.33 12.00 -3.27
CA GLU A 221 -23.61 13.15 -4.13
C GLU A 221 -25.06 13.64 -3.97
N LYS A 222 -26.03 12.71 -3.91
CA LYS A 222 -27.44 13.02 -3.58
C LYS A 222 -27.60 13.69 -2.22
N GLN A 223 -26.75 13.35 -1.25
CA GLN A 223 -26.70 13.98 0.08
C GLN A 223 -25.90 15.30 0.11
N GLY A 224 -25.44 15.81 -1.04
CA GLY A 224 -24.68 17.06 -1.15
C GLY A 224 -23.22 16.98 -0.70
N GLN A 225 -22.68 15.77 -0.50
CA GLN A 225 -21.29 15.57 -0.09
C GLN A 225 -20.36 15.66 -1.31
N LYS A 226 -19.73 16.81 -1.53
CA LYS A 226 -18.90 17.10 -2.72
C LYS A 226 -17.50 16.46 -2.73
N ARG A 227 -17.11 15.75 -1.68
CA ARG A 227 -15.71 15.32 -1.45
C ARG A 227 -15.45 13.87 -1.82
N LEU A 228 -15.52 13.60 -3.12
CA LEU A 228 -15.03 12.36 -3.75
C LEU A 228 -13.53 12.10 -3.50
N ASP A 229 -12.74 13.14 -3.19
CA ASP A 229 -11.31 13.05 -2.85
C ASP A 229 -11.02 12.28 -1.56
N ARG A 230 -12.06 12.05 -0.74
CA ARG A 230 -11.99 11.28 0.50
C ARG A 230 -12.43 9.83 0.34
N PHE A 231 -12.88 9.45 -0.86
CA PHE A 231 -13.44 8.13 -1.12
C PHE A 231 -12.35 7.10 -1.43
N THR A 232 -12.69 5.83 -1.19
CA THR A 232 -11.83 4.70 -1.46
C THR A 232 -11.48 4.65 -2.95
N GLY A 233 -10.20 4.73 -3.28
CA GLY A 233 -9.71 4.47 -4.63
C GLY A 233 -9.40 2.99 -4.79
N ILE A 234 -9.47 2.48 -6.02
CA ILE A 234 -8.85 1.21 -6.39
C ILE A 234 -7.59 1.45 -7.21
N ARG A 235 -6.51 0.81 -6.79
CA ARG A 235 -5.25 0.75 -7.51
C ARG A 235 -5.06 -0.64 -8.08
N PHE A 236 -4.98 -0.75 -9.40
CA PHE A 236 -4.57 -1.98 -10.08
C PHE A 236 -3.05 -2.00 -10.27
N SER A 237 -2.43 -3.08 -9.81
CA SER A 237 -1.02 -3.37 -10.06
C SER A 237 -0.89 -4.23 -11.31
N ARG A 238 -0.63 -3.62 -12.47
CA ARG A 238 -0.51 -4.30 -13.77
C ARG A 238 0.87 -4.93 -13.96
N LYS A 239 0.88 -6.17 -14.43
CA LYS A 239 2.01 -7.04 -14.77
C LYS A 239 1.66 -7.91 -15.99
N ARG A 240 2.64 -8.52 -16.64
CA ARG A 240 2.42 -9.39 -17.81
C ARG A 240 1.38 -10.49 -17.57
N ASN A 241 1.40 -11.10 -16.39
CA ASN A 241 0.53 -12.23 -16.05
C ASN A 241 -0.91 -11.85 -15.65
N ASN A 242 -1.22 -10.57 -15.43
CA ASN A 242 -2.57 -10.10 -15.08
C ASN A 242 -3.09 -8.97 -15.97
N LYS A 243 -2.30 -8.51 -16.95
CA LYS A 243 -2.63 -7.42 -17.86
C LYS A 243 -3.95 -7.66 -18.58
N GLU A 244 -4.11 -8.83 -19.19
CA GLU A 244 -5.33 -9.19 -19.93
C GLU A 244 -6.56 -9.20 -19.02
N ARG A 245 -6.44 -9.72 -17.79
CA ARG A 245 -7.53 -9.67 -16.79
C ARG A 245 -7.92 -8.24 -16.44
N ILE A 246 -6.95 -7.37 -16.18
CA ILE A 246 -7.21 -5.95 -15.88
C ILE A 246 -7.89 -5.27 -17.08
N GLU A 247 -7.40 -5.50 -18.30
CA GLU A 247 -7.97 -4.93 -19.52
C GLU A 247 -9.42 -5.38 -19.71
N LYS A 248 -9.72 -6.67 -19.50
CA LYS A 248 -11.07 -7.21 -19.58
C LYS A 248 -12.00 -6.65 -18.49
N ILE A 249 -11.54 -6.56 -17.25
CA ILE A 249 -12.30 -5.88 -16.17
C ILE A 249 -12.63 -4.44 -16.57
N MET A 250 -11.64 -3.69 -17.07
CA MET A 250 -11.86 -2.30 -17.46
C MET A 250 -12.80 -2.16 -18.66
N GLN A 251 -12.76 -3.11 -19.60
CA GLN A 251 -13.71 -3.14 -20.71
C GLN A 251 -15.14 -3.42 -20.21
N THR A 252 -15.32 -4.47 -19.39
CA THR A 252 -16.61 -4.77 -18.76
C THR A 252 -17.17 -3.56 -18.00
N LEU A 253 -16.33 -2.82 -17.27
CA LEU A 253 -16.77 -1.62 -16.55
C LEU A 253 -17.15 -0.45 -17.46
N LYS A 254 -16.60 -0.34 -18.68
CA LYS A 254 -17.00 0.68 -19.67
C LYS A 254 -18.35 0.37 -20.30
N ASP A 255 -18.70 -0.91 -20.41
CA ASP A 255 -19.99 -1.36 -20.95
C ASP A 255 -21.11 -1.30 -19.90
N LEU A 256 -20.78 -0.94 -18.66
CA LEU A 256 -21.71 -0.58 -17.59
C LEU A 256 -21.99 0.94 -17.61
N PRO A 257 -23.09 1.41 -17.00
CA PRO A 257 -23.50 2.82 -17.02
C PRO A 257 -22.72 3.63 -15.96
N MET A 258 -21.39 3.51 -15.99
CA MET A 258 -20.46 4.22 -15.12
C MET A 258 -19.86 5.41 -15.88
N PRO A 259 -20.07 6.65 -15.43
CA PRO A 259 -19.52 7.81 -16.10
C PRO A 259 -17.99 7.77 -16.16
N GLU A 260 -17.41 8.18 -17.29
CA GLU A 260 -15.96 8.19 -17.48
C GLU A 260 -15.23 9.02 -16.40
N TYR A 261 -15.85 10.11 -15.92
CA TYR A 261 -15.28 10.93 -14.86
C TYR A 261 -15.16 10.17 -13.53
N PHE A 262 -16.08 9.26 -13.22
CA PHE A 262 -16.03 8.42 -12.03
C PHE A 262 -14.86 7.45 -12.15
N MET A 263 -14.74 6.77 -13.30
CA MET A 263 -13.66 5.83 -13.57
C MET A 263 -12.28 6.49 -13.49
N LYS A 264 -12.11 7.69 -14.09
CA LYS A 264 -10.86 8.48 -14.02
C LYS A 264 -10.49 8.89 -12.60
N LYS A 265 -11.48 9.01 -11.70
CA LYS A 265 -11.27 9.47 -10.33
C LYS A 265 -11.03 8.34 -9.34
N ILE A 266 -11.72 7.22 -9.49
CA ILE A 266 -11.67 6.09 -8.56
C ILE A 266 -10.60 5.07 -8.94
N VAL A 267 -10.33 4.89 -10.23
CA VAL A 267 -9.40 3.87 -10.71
C VAL A 267 -8.03 4.47 -11.03
N LYS A 268 -6.99 3.91 -10.42
CA LYS A 268 -5.59 4.14 -10.79
C LYS A 268 -4.98 2.83 -11.29
N ILE A 269 -4.51 2.79 -12.53
CA ILE A 269 -3.73 1.67 -13.05
C ILE A 269 -2.26 2.03 -12.95
N ILE A 270 -1.47 1.20 -12.29
CA ILE A 270 -0.02 1.37 -12.21
C ILE A 270 0.63 0.23 -12.95
N ASP A 271 1.30 0.60 -14.03
CA ASP A 271 2.11 -0.32 -14.79
C ASP A 271 3.42 -0.56 -14.07
N ARG A 272 3.70 -1.81 -13.73
CA ARG A 272 4.98 -2.20 -13.14
C ARG A 272 5.98 -2.70 -14.17
N GLU A 273 5.57 -2.76 -15.43
CA GLU A 273 6.41 -3.12 -16.58
C GLU A 273 6.56 -1.90 -17.49
N ASP A 274 7.68 -1.20 -17.33
CA ASP A 274 8.57 -0.78 -18.43
C ASP A 274 9.66 0.13 -17.85
N ASN A 275 10.82 -0.49 -17.61
CA ASN A 275 12.10 0.20 -17.54
C ASN A 275 12.54 0.64 -18.95
N VAL A 276 11.69 1.39 -19.65
CA VAL A 276 12.06 2.04 -20.91
C VAL A 276 11.70 3.51 -20.81
N LYS A 277 12.73 4.34 -20.94
CA LYS A 277 12.65 5.80 -21.08
C LYS A 277 11.85 6.13 -22.35
N GLU A 278 10.53 6.17 -22.29
CA GLU A 278 9.74 6.81 -23.34
C GLU A 278 8.84 7.91 -22.78
N LYS A 279 9.18 9.11 -23.25
CA LYS A 279 8.42 10.36 -23.36
C LYS A 279 7.05 10.40 -22.66
N GLY A 280 7.00 11.11 -21.54
CA GLY A 280 5.81 11.88 -21.16
C GLY A 280 4.74 11.20 -20.32
N VAL A 281 4.92 9.94 -19.91
CA VAL A 281 4.02 9.30 -18.94
C VAL A 281 4.42 9.75 -17.52
N ILE A 282 3.45 10.17 -16.71
CA ILE A 282 3.64 10.48 -15.29
C ILE A 282 4.03 9.17 -14.60
N TYR A 283 5.33 8.95 -14.45
CA TYR A 283 5.88 7.88 -13.64
C TYR A 283 5.38 8.08 -12.20
N ASP A 284 4.58 7.14 -11.69
CA ASP A 284 4.51 6.99 -10.25
C ASP A 284 5.94 6.66 -9.81
N LYS A 285 6.51 7.47 -8.90
CA LYS A 285 7.87 7.36 -8.36
C LYS A 285 8.12 6.08 -7.53
N PHE A 286 7.49 4.96 -7.91
CA PHE A 286 7.67 3.63 -7.35
C PHE A 286 8.68 2.78 -8.14
N LYS A 287 9.58 3.39 -8.92
CA LYS A 287 10.94 2.83 -9.04
C LYS A 287 11.46 2.79 -7.60
N ASN A 288 12.00 1.68 -7.12
CA ASN A 288 12.64 1.52 -5.79
C ASN A 288 11.75 0.92 -4.68
N VAL A 289 11.11 -0.23 -4.92
CA VAL A 289 10.21 -0.89 -3.94
C VAL A 289 10.73 -2.29 -3.63
N GLY A 290 11.83 -2.38 -2.87
CA GLY A 290 12.43 -3.63 -2.34
C GLY A 290 12.56 -4.81 -3.32
N TYR A 291 12.51 -4.54 -4.62
CA TYR A 291 12.14 -5.50 -5.67
C TYR A 291 13.31 -6.45 -5.96
N PHE A 292 14.53 -6.04 -5.64
CA PHE A 292 15.73 -6.85 -5.83
C PHE A 292 16.55 -7.08 -4.56
N ALA A 293 15.99 -7.05 -3.35
CA ALA A 293 16.75 -7.42 -2.15
C ALA A 293 17.44 -8.80 -2.28
N ASN A 294 16.81 -9.74 -3.00
CA ASN A 294 17.38 -11.06 -3.30
C ASN A 294 18.31 -11.09 -4.54
N ASN A 295 18.35 -10.02 -5.33
CA ASN A 295 19.10 -9.86 -6.59
C ASN A 295 19.98 -8.60 -6.58
N GLN A 296 20.38 -8.11 -5.39
CA GLN A 296 21.28 -6.97 -5.27
C GLN A 296 22.62 -7.34 -5.91
N ASN A 297 22.81 -6.96 -7.17
CA ASN A 297 24.15 -6.84 -7.72
C ASN A 297 24.88 -5.79 -6.87
N GLU A 298 26.14 -6.04 -6.50
CA GLU A 298 26.93 -5.15 -5.64
C GLU A 298 27.02 -3.70 -6.17
N HIS A 299 26.70 -3.50 -7.45
CA HIS A 299 26.78 -2.24 -8.18
C HIS A 299 25.54 -1.31 -8.07
N ASP A 300 24.33 -1.79 -7.71
CA ASP A 300 23.11 -0.94 -7.61
C ASP A 300 22.23 -1.34 -6.41
N TYR A 301 22.87 -1.48 -5.25
CA TYR A 301 22.19 -1.89 -4.02
C TYR A 301 21.26 -0.80 -3.46
N ARG A 302 21.52 0.49 -3.76
CA ARG A 302 20.82 1.66 -3.18
C ARG A 302 19.37 1.81 -3.64
N SER A 303 19.06 1.42 -4.88
CA SER A 303 17.70 1.51 -5.43
C SER A 303 16.67 0.63 -4.69
N ASP A 304 17.08 -0.41 -3.97
CA ASP A 304 16.14 -1.31 -3.26
C ASP A 304 16.17 -1.22 -1.73
N ILE A 305 16.90 -0.24 -1.19
CA ILE A 305 17.14 -0.08 0.25
C ILE A 305 15.86 0.33 1.01
N VAL A 306 14.90 0.96 0.33
CA VAL A 306 13.63 1.41 0.90
C VAL A 306 12.54 0.38 0.61
N GLY A 307 11.86 -0.05 1.68
CA GLY A 307 10.81 -1.06 1.62
C GLY A 307 9.49 -0.54 1.09
N ILE A 308 8.52 -1.45 1.00
CA ILE A 308 7.19 -1.17 0.44
C ILE A 308 6.21 -0.61 1.48
N GLN A 309 6.60 -0.70 2.76
CA GLN A 309 5.88 -0.11 3.86
C GLN A 309 5.99 1.41 3.80
N ASP A 310 4.88 2.06 4.13
CA ASP A 310 4.69 3.49 3.94
C ASP A 310 4.51 4.21 5.29
N ALA A 311 4.38 3.49 6.41
CA ALA A 311 4.23 4.10 7.71
C ALA A 311 4.69 3.18 8.85
N ASP A 312 5.04 3.78 9.99
CA ASP A 312 5.09 3.09 11.28
C ASP A 312 3.67 2.88 11.81
N LEU A 313 3.29 1.64 12.11
CA LEU A 313 1.89 1.30 12.25
C LEU A 313 1.61 0.11 13.15
N LEU A 314 0.32 -0.07 13.46
CA LEU A 314 -0.20 -1.23 14.14
C LEU A 314 -1.05 -2.06 13.17
N VAL A 315 -0.75 -3.36 13.07
CA VAL A 315 -1.48 -4.34 12.27
C VAL A 315 -2.24 -5.29 13.18
N LEU A 316 -3.51 -5.51 12.84
CA LEU A 316 -4.30 -6.64 13.33
C LEU A 316 -4.38 -7.69 12.22
N SER A 317 -4.09 -8.95 12.52
CA SER A 317 -4.10 -10.08 11.58
C SER A 317 -4.60 -11.36 12.27
N PRO A 318 -4.98 -12.42 11.53
CA PRO A 318 -5.29 -13.73 12.13
C PRO A 318 -4.15 -14.29 13.00
N SER A 319 -2.90 -13.86 12.74
CA SER A 319 -1.71 -14.24 13.50
C SER A 319 -1.48 -13.40 14.77
N GLY A 320 -2.30 -12.38 14.99
CA GLY A 320 -2.27 -11.49 16.16
C GLY A 320 -2.01 -10.03 15.81
N ILE A 321 -1.55 -9.29 16.82
CA ILE A 321 -1.34 -7.83 16.75
C ILE A 321 0.16 -7.53 16.75
N THR A 322 0.62 -6.83 15.73
CA THR A 322 2.02 -6.42 15.57
C THR A 322 2.16 -4.91 15.44
N ALA A 323 3.10 -4.36 16.20
CA ALA A 323 3.64 -3.04 15.96
C ALA A 323 4.76 -3.16 14.94
N GLU A 324 4.73 -2.33 13.91
CA GLU A 324 5.63 -2.42 12.79
C GLU A 324 6.23 -1.07 12.47
N SER A 325 7.54 -1.06 12.31
CA SER A 325 8.31 0.14 12.02
C SER A 325 9.21 -0.08 10.85
N MET A 326 9.31 0.92 9.98
CA MET A 326 10.16 0.83 8.80
C MET A 326 11.64 0.75 9.20
N GLU A 327 12.36 -0.13 8.54
CA GLU A 327 13.81 -0.27 8.61
C GLU A 327 14.34 -0.45 7.19
N ILE A 328 15.67 -0.44 7.08
CA ILE A 328 16.34 -0.70 5.82
C ILE A 328 16.03 -2.12 5.29
N VAL A 329 15.81 -2.23 3.99
CA VAL A 329 15.66 -3.53 3.32
C VAL A 329 17.02 -4.20 3.18
N THR A 330 17.10 -5.48 3.54
CA THR A 330 18.28 -6.33 3.35
C THR A 330 17.86 -7.72 2.89
N PRO A 331 18.77 -8.57 2.37
CA PRO A 331 18.44 -9.95 2.05
C PRO A 331 17.80 -10.73 3.24
N ASP A 332 18.29 -10.45 4.45
CA ASP A 332 17.83 -11.05 5.71
C ASP A 332 16.54 -10.38 6.26
N ASN A 333 16.33 -9.09 5.98
CA ASN A 333 15.10 -8.35 6.27
C ASN A 333 14.51 -7.73 4.99
N PRO A 334 13.95 -8.55 4.09
CA PRO A 334 13.47 -8.14 2.76
C PRO A 334 12.27 -7.20 2.82
N GLU A 335 11.53 -7.24 3.92
CA GLU A 335 10.35 -6.40 4.11
C GLU A 335 10.75 -4.96 4.43
N GLY A 336 11.96 -4.78 5.00
CA GLY A 336 12.40 -3.51 5.57
C GLY A 336 11.56 -3.13 6.78
N VAL A 337 11.26 -4.10 7.66
CA VAL A 337 10.34 -3.89 8.78
C VAL A 337 10.86 -4.51 10.06
N ARG A 338 10.82 -3.74 11.14
CA ARG A 338 10.89 -4.24 12.51
C ARG A 338 9.49 -4.57 13.01
N SER A 339 9.27 -5.82 13.40
CA SER A 339 7.99 -6.26 13.97
C SER A 339 8.12 -6.56 15.46
N VAL A 340 7.26 -5.96 16.27
CA VAL A 340 7.15 -6.20 17.71
C VAL A 340 5.75 -6.73 18.01
N LYS A 341 5.65 -7.95 18.54
CA LYS A 341 4.37 -8.51 18.96
C LYS A 341 3.82 -7.75 20.17
N ILE A 342 2.59 -7.27 20.07
CA ILE A 342 1.90 -6.62 21.19
C ILE A 342 1.46 -7.68 22.20
N LYS A 343 1.74 -7.44 23.48
CA LYS A 343 1.42 -8.35 24.58
C LYS A 343 0.41 -7.72 25.55
N PRO A 344 -0.49 -8.50 26.17
CA PRO A 344 -1.37 -8.01 27.22
C PRO A 344 -0.59 -7.41 28.39
N GLY A 345 -1.16 -6.38 29.03
CA GLY A 345 -0.55 -5.71 30.18
C GLY A 345 0.55 -4.70 29.83
N MET A 346 1.18 -4.80 28.65
CA MET A 346 2.22 -3.87 28.19
C MET A 346 2.16 -3.67 26.68
N LEU A 347 1.57 -2.56 26.25
CA LEU A 347 1.48 -2.19 24.84
C LEU A 347 2.68 -1.31 24.46
N GLU A 348 3.41 -1.70 23.42
CA GLU A 348 4.42 -0.87 22.76
C GLU A 348 3.89 -0.41 21.39
N ILE A 349 3.30 0.78 21.33
CA ILE A 349 2.67 1.28 20.09
C ILE A 349 3.61 2.29 19.43
N PRO A 350 4.01 2.07 18.16
CA PRO A 350 4.96 2.98 17.51
C PRO A 350 4.32 4.36 17.34
N GLU A 351 5.13 5.40 17.52
CA GLU A 351 4.70 6.74 17.12
C GLU A 351 4.55 6.77 15.61
N PHE A 352 3.34 7.09 15.18
CA PHE A 352 2.98 7.05 13.78
C PHE A 352 3.82 8.05 12.98
N LEU A 353 4.59 7.54 12.05
CA LEU A 353 5.31 8.29 11.03
C LEU A 353 4.75 7.83 9.68
N ASP A 354 4.11 8.73 8.92
CA ASP A 354 3.49 8.38 7.63
C ASP A 354 4.41 8.61 6.44
N ILE A 355 4.01 8.09 5.28
CA ILE A 355 4.75 8.22 4.03
C ILE A 355 4.88 9.65 3.60
N TYR A 356 3.98 10.54 3.99
CA TYR A 356 4.13 11.95 3.71
C TYR A 356 5.23 12.54 4.57
N THR A 357 5.38 12.12 5.82
CA THR A 357 6.49 12.53 6.67
C THR A 357 7.79 11.90 6.18
N TYR A 358 7.77 10.63 5.76
CA TYR A 358 8.89 10.01 5.05
C TYR A 358 9.19 10.74 3.74
N SER A 359 8.19 11.05 2.90
CA SER A 359 8.36 11.67 1.58
C SER A 359 8.66 13.15 1.63
N HIS A 360 8.21 13.87 2.65
CA HIS A 360 8.65 15.22 2.95
C HIS A 360 10.13 15.23 3.37
N ILE A 361 10.61 14.16 4.00
CA ILE A 361 12.04 13.94 4.29
C ILE A 361 12.79 13.39 3.05
N LEU A 362 12.12 12.65 2.15
CA LEU A 362 12.72 11.95 1.01
C LEU A 362 12.58 12.66 -0.35
N ASP A 363 11.72 13.68 -0.52
CA ASP A 363 11.26 14.09 -1.86
C ASP A 363 10.84 15.59 -2.00
N MET A 364 11.33 16.50 -1.15
CA MET A 364 11.00 17.94 -1.30
C MET A 364 12.18 18.91 -1.39
N LYS A 365 12.05 19.80 -2.39
CA LYS A 365 12.97 20.84 -2.86
C LYS A 365 13.36 21.94 -1.86
N ASP A 366 12.83 21.92 -0.64
CA ASP A 366 12.97 23.01 0.35
C ASP A 366 13.26 22.54 1.79
N ASN A 367 13.44 21.22 2.03
CA ASN A 367 13.59 20.69 3.39
C ASN A 367 14.65 19.56 3.46
N TYR A 368 15.82 19.79 2.86
CA TYR A 368 16.99 18.90 2.82
C TYR A 368 17.67 18.69 4.19
N HIS A 369 16.91 18.81 5.28
CA HIS A 369 17.35 19.38 6.54
C HIS A 369 16.88 18.58 7.75
N SER A 370 16.41 17.35 7.56
CA SER A 370 16.02 16.50 8.69
C SER A 370 16.35 15.05 8.45
N LEU A 371 16.94 14.42 9.47
CA LEU A 371 17.10 12.98 9.55
C LEU A 371 15.75 12.35 9.97
N LEU A 372 15.47 11.13 9.53
CA LEU A 372 14.30 10.39 10.03
C LEU A 372 14.34 10.31 11.56
N PRO A 373 13.28 10.62 12.30
CA PRO A 373 13.32 10.61 13.76
C PRO A 373 13.70 9.22 14.29
N LYS A 374 14.39 9.19 15.44
CA LYS A 374 14.66 7.93 16.15
C LYS A 374 13.34 7.19 16.40
N LEU A 375 13.40 5.87 16.36
CA LEU A 375 12.23 5.02 16.56
C LEU A 375 11.68 5.22 17.99
N LYS A 376 10.39 5.54 18.11
CA LYS A 376 9.72 5.81 19.38
C LYS A 376 8.48 4.96 19.53
N TYR A 377 8.28 4.42 20.73
CA TYR A 377 7.07 3.70 21.12
C TYR A 377 6.40 4.40 22.30
N ARG A 378 5.09 4.61 22.19
CA ARG A 378 4.24 4.94 23.33
C ARG A 378 3.99 3.67 24.14
N ILE A 379 4.38 3.72 25.40
CA ILE A 379 4.26 2.59 26.32
C ILE A 379 2.99 2.75 27.14
N TYR A 380 2.16 1.72 27.14
CA TYR A 380 0.99 1.64 28.00
C TYR A 380 1.11 0.40 28.89
N LYS A 381 0.98 0.58 30.21
CA LYS A 381 0.89 -0.52 31.17
C LYS A 381 -0.53 -0.65 31.67
N ASN A 382 -1.15 -1.82 31.49
CA ASN A 382 -2.55 -2.08 31.87
C ASN A 382 -3.51 -0.98 31.36
N GLY A 383 -3.33 -0.58 30.10
CA GLY A 383 -4.14 0.47 29.45
C GLY A 383 -3.93 1.90 29.96
N LYS A 384 -2.88 2.19 30.75
CA LYS A 384 -2.48 3.55 31.14
C LYS A 384 -1.19 3.95 30.44
N PHE A 385 -1.15 5.13 29.85
CA PHE A 385 0.08 5.67 29.27
C PHE A 385 1.13 5.88 30.36
N THR A 386 2.34 5.36 30.16
CA THR A 386 3.44 5.45 31.13
C THR A 386 4.64 6.23 30.61
N GLY A 387 4.70 6.52 29.31
CA GLY A 387 5.78 7.31 28.72
C GLY A 387 6.11 6.91 27.28
N ILE A 388 7.17 7.52 26.77
CA ILE A 388 7.74 7.26 25.44
C ILE A 388 9.07 6.54 25.63
N LYS A 389 9.25 5.43 24.92
CA LYS A 389 10.49 4.68 24.83
C LYS A 389 11.13 4.96 23.47
N THR A 390 12.29 5.59 23.46
CA THR A 390 13.13 5.66 22.26
C THR A 390 13.89 4.34 22.15
N VAL A 391 13.85 3.73 20.97
CA VAL A 391 14.51 2.46 20.66
C VAL A 391 15.61 2.74 19.66
N GLU A 392 16.82 2.32 19.99
CA GLU A 392 17.92 2.31 19.04
C GLU A 392 17.71 1.17 18.05
N SER A 393 17.78 1.48 16.75
CA SER A 393 17.65 0.50 15.69
C SER A 393 18.69 0.79 14.62
N VAL A 394 19.60 -0.16 14.46
CA VAL A 394 20.60 -0.17 13.40
C VAL A 394 19.94 -0.09 12.03
N GLY A 395 18.84 -0.83 11.81
CA GLY A 395 18.09 -0.78 10.55
C GLY A 395 17.39 0.56 10.29
N ARG A 396 16.90 1.25 11.32
CA ARG A 396 16.30 2.59 11.21
C ARG A 396 17.36 3.64 10.92
N ASP A 397 18.50 3.58 11.60
CA ASP A 397 19.59 4.52 11.38
C ASP A 397 20.26 4.29 10.03
N ALA A 398 20.40 3.05 9.58
CA ALA A 398 20.83 2.72 8.22
C ALA A 398 19.90 3.34 7.16
N LEU A 399 18.58 3.19 7.33
CA LEU A 399 17.60 3.83 6.46
C LEU A 399 17.73 5.36 6.52
N THR A 400 17.97 5.92 7.70
CA THR A 400 18.21 7.36 7.90
C THR A 400 19.44 7.85 7.12
N PHE A 401 20.52 7.08 7.12
CA PHE A 401 21.74 7.42 6.38
C PHE A 401 21.52 7.38 4.86
N GLU A 402 20.80 6.37 4.34
CA GLU A 402 20.45 6.34 2.92
C GLU A 402 19.61 7.57 2.53
N CYS A 403 18.62 7.94 3.35
CA CYS A 403 17.81 9.14 3.12
C CYS A 403 18.68 10.39 3.09
N PHE A 404 19.59 10.52 4.06
CA PHE A 404 20.48 11.66 4.15
C PHE A 404 21.42 11.77 2.94
N LEU A 405 22.03 10.67 2.53
CA LEU A 405 22.92 10.63 1.38
C LEU A 405 22.21 11.01 0.07
N ARG A 406 21.01 10.45 -0.18
CA ARG A 406 20.19 10.84 -1.34
C ARG A 406 19.88 12.34 -1.34
N ASN A 407 19.54 12.90 -0.18
CA ASN A 407 19.27 14.34 -0.06
C ASN A 407 20.52 15.17 -0.38
N LEU A 408 21.71 14.76 0.07
CA LEU A 408 22.98 15.43 -0.26
C LEU A 408 23.28 15.38 -1.77
N GLU A 409 23.05 14.23 -2.41
CA GLU A 409 23.23 14.04 -3.85
C GLU A 409 22.25 14.87 -4.68
N ASP A 410 20.96 14.88 -4.31
CA ASP A 410 19.92 15.66 -4.98
C ASP A 410 20.17 17.17 -4.86
N VAL A 411 20.60 17.63 -3.68
CA VAL A 411 21.08 19.01 -3.48
C VAL A 411 22.23 19.31 -4.42
N GLY A 412 23.27 18.47 -4.41
CA GLY A 412 24.46 18.68 -5.26
C GLY A 412 24.08 18.76 -6.73
N GLY A 413 23.25 17.83 -7.19
CA GLY A 413 22.71 17.81 -8.55
C GLY A 413 21.90 19.07 -8.88
N TRP A 414 21.05 19.56 -7.97
CA TRP A 414 20.30 20.80 -8.18
C TRP A 414 21.23 22.01 -8.22
N PHE A 415 22.19 22.11 -7.31
CA PHE A 415 23.16 23.20 -7.23
C PHE A 415 23.99 23.32 -8.52
N LEU A 416 24.44 22.18 -9.05
CA LEU A 416 25.20 22.10 -10.29
C LEU A 416 24.34 22.29 -11.56
N SER A 417 23.02 22.14 -11.46
CA SER A 417 22.10 22.33 -12.58
C SER A 417 22.09 23.78 -13.08
N ARG A 418 21.70 23.98 -14.34
CA ARG A 418 21.55 25.33 -14.92
C ARG A 418 20.60 26.23 -14.12
N GLY A 419 19.58 25.64 -13.50
CA GLY A 419 18.61 26.37 -12.67
C GLY A 419 19.22 26.80 -11.34
N GLY A 420 19.90 25.88 -10.65
CA GLY A 420 20.58 26.16 -9.38
C GLY A 420 21.69 27.19 -9.51
N ARG A 421 22.59 27.03 -10.50
CA ARG A 421 23.66 28.01 -10.76
C ARG A 421 23.12 29.42 -10.95
N LYS A 422 22.14 29.60 -11.84
CA LYS A 422 21.49 30.91 -12.07
C LYS A 422 20.84 31.48 -10.81
N TYR A 423 20.26 30.63 -9.97
CA TYR A 423 19.66 31.08 -8.71
C TYR A 423 20.73 31.62 -7.77
N TYR A 424 21.80 30.87 -7.53
CA TYR A 424 22.85 31.27 -6.58
C TYR A 424 23.79 32.35 -7.10
N GLU A 425 23.98 32.49 -8.41
CA GLU A 425 24.60 33.67 -9.03
C GLU A 425 23.82 34.96 -8.68
N ARG A 426 22.49 34.89 -8.68
CA ARG A 426 21.61 36.01 -8.30
C ARG A 426 21.48 36.19 -6.78
N HIS A 427 21.77 35.15 -6.01
CA HIS A 427 21.53 35.08 -4.57
C HIS A 427 22.73 34.51 -3.79
N PRO A 428 23.96 35.05 -3.97
CA PRO A 428 25.18 34.43 -3.44
C PRO A 428 25.20 34.36 -1.90
N LYS A 429 24.50 35.28 -1.22
CA LYS A 429 24.33 35.29 0.24
C LYS A 429 23.68 34.03 0.82
N HIS A 430 23.01 33.21 0.00
CA HIS A 430 22.36 31.99 0.46
C HIS A 430 23.31 30.79 0.52
N ILE A 431 24.46 30.85 -0.17
CA ILE A 431 25.44 29.75 -0.21
C ILE A 431 26.06 29.50 1.18
N PRO A 432 26.56 30.51 1.92
CA PRO A 432 27.11 30.28 3.25
C PRO A 432 26.07 29.77 4.25
N ASN A 433 24.83 30.28 4.18
CA ASN A 433 23.74 29.85 5.05
C ASN A 433 23.40 28.38 4.83
N PHE A 434 23.32 27.95 3.56
CA PHE A 434 23.10 26.56 3.21
C PHE A 434 24.22 25.65 3.74
N ARG A 435 25.48 26.04 3.53
CA ARG A 435 26.65 25.29 4.00
C ARG A 435 26.69 25.19 5.53
N ASN A 436 26.39 26.30 6.20
CA ASN A 436 26.36 26.35 7.65
C ASN A 436 25.25 25.47 8.22
N HIS A 437 24.09 25.42 7.58
CA HIS A 437 23.01 24.54 8.00
C HIS A 437 23.44 23.06 7.95
N ILE A 438 24.09 22.60 6.89
CA ILE A 438 24.65 21.23 6.83
C ILE A 438 25.64 21.01 7.98
N LYS A 439 26.62 21.91 8.14
CA LYS A 439 27.73 21.73 9.11
C LYS A 439 27.31 21.87 10.58
N ILE A 440 26.36 22.75 10.87
CA ILE A 440 25.98 23.12 12.25
C ILE A 440 24.79 22.30 12.71
N ASP A 441 23.82 22.02 11.84
CA ASP A 441 22.57 21.38 12.26
C ASP A 441 22.57 19.87 11.96
N LEU A 442 23.01 19.46 10.78
CA LEU A 442 22.89 18.07 10.33
C LEU A 442 24.09 17.19 10.69
N VAL A 443 25.31 17.70 10.50
CA VAL A 443 26.54 16.93 10.80
C VAL A 443 26.59 16.50 12.27
N PRO A 444 26.26 17.34 13.27
CA PRO A 444 26.26 16.89 14.66
C PRO A 444 25.25 15.77 14.95
N GLU A 445 24.03 15.84 14.38
CA GLU A 445 23.03 14.78 14.55
C GLU A 445 23.46 13.48 13.85
N TYR A 446 24.01 13.59 12.63
CA TYR A 446 24.59 12.47 11.91
C TYR A 446 25.72 11.81 12.71
N GLU A 447 26.66 12.60 13.24
CA GLU A 447 27.78 12.10 14.04
C GLU A 447 27.32 11.47 15.38
N GLU A 448 26.28 12.02 16.01
CA GLU A 448 25.65 11.37 17.18
C GLU A 448 25.07 10.01 16.81
N ARG A 449 24.29 9.92 15.73
CA ARG A 449 23.71 8.66 15.27
C ARG A 449 24.76 7.65 14.85
N LYS A 450 25.80 8.09 14.14
CA LYS A 450 26.96 7.27 13.75
C LYS A 450 27.65 6.68 14.97
N ARG A 451 27.92 7.46 16.01
CA ARG A 451 28.51 6.94 17.27
C ARG A 451 27.62 5.91 17.95
N ASN A 452 26.32 6.20 18.10
CA ASN A 452 25.37 5.27 18.71
C ASN A 452 25.28 3.97 17.90
N TYR A 453 25.17 4.07 16.59
CA TYR A 453 25.17 2.96 15.65
C TYR A 453 26.42 2.07 15.78
N VAL A 454 27.63 2.66 15.77
CA VAL A 454 28.89 1.91 15.94
C VAL A 454 28.93 1.17 17.28
N SER A 455 28.40 1.77 18.35
CA SER A 455 28.32 1.12 19.66
C SER A 455 27.43 -0.14 19.69
N LEU A 456 26.51 -0.27 18.72
CA LEU A 456 25.56 -1.38 18.62
C LEU A 456 26.07 -2.56 17.77
N PHE A 457 27.19 -2.45 17.06
CA PHE A 457 27.67 -3.48 16.12
C PHE A 457 27.90 -4.83 16.76
N ALA A 458 28.40 -4.82 17.99
CA ALA A 458 28.67 -6.04 18.73
C ALA A 458 27.37 -6.81 19.06
N ARG A 459 26.24 -6.10 19.14
CA ARG A 459 24.93 -6.64 19.54
C ARG A 459 23.98 -6.85 18.36
N GLU A 460 24.27 -6.26 17.20
CA GLU A 460 23.46 -6.44 16.01
C GLU A 460 23.67 -7.82 15.40
N THR A 461 22.57 -8.56 15.29
CA THR A 461 22.53 -9.92 14.73
C THR A 461 22.48 -9.90 13.20
N ASN A 462 21.87 -8.88 12.59
CA ASN A 462 21.81 -8.74 11.15
C ASN A 462 23.07 -8.08 10.59
N ARG A 463 24.06 -8.91 10.22
CA ARG A 463 25.34 -8.44 9.68
C ARG A 463 25.20 -7.69 8.35
N GLN A 464 24.16 -7.96 7.57
CA GLN A 464 23.92 -7.25 6.30
C GLN A 464 23.53 -5.79 6.54
N VAL A 465 22.69 -5.52 7.54
CA VAL A 465 22.36 -4.14 7.93
C VAL A 465 23.65 -3.39 8.32
N VAL A 466 24.54 -4.03 9.09
CA VAL A 466 25.81 -3.42 9.48
C VAL A 466 26.69 -3.10 8.28
N LYS A 467 26.79 -4.03 7.31
CA LYS A 467 27.54 -3.84 6.06
C LYS A 467 27.00 -2.66 5.26
N VAL A 468 25.68 -2.59 5.08
CA VAL A 468 25.02 -1.53 4.30
C VAL A 468 25.24 -0.18 4.97
N ALA A 469 24.98 -0.05 6.28
CA ALA A 469 25.15 1.24 6.94
C ALA A 469 26.62 1.67 7.06
N THR A 470 27.57 0.74 7.20
CA THR A 470 29.01 1.09 7.14
C THR A 470 29.38 1.68 5.78
N LYS A 471 28.84 1.12 4.69
CA LYS A 471 29.04 1.65 3.34
C LYS A 471 28.42 3.04 3.19
N LEU A 472 27.18 3.23 3.65
CA LEU A 472 26.49 4.52 3.61
C LEU A 472 27.23 5.61 4.41
N ILE A 473 27.74 5.27 5.60
CA ILE A 473 28.57 6.17 6.42
C ILE A 473 29.82 6.60 5.65
N GLY A 474 30.51 5.65 4.99
CA GLY A 474 31.68 5.97 4.18
C GLY A 474 31.36 6.91 3.01
N GLU A 475 30.24 6.67 2.32
CA GLU A 475 29.77 7.53 1.22
C GLU A 475 29.37 8.94 1.72
N ILE A 476 28.74 9.06 2.89
CA ILE A 476 28.40 10.35 3.51
C ILE A 476 29.66 11.09 3.96
N ASP A 477 30.58 10.41 4.64
CA ASP A 477 31.83 11.00 5.11
C ASP A 477 32.66 11.53 3.92
N ASP A 478 32.74 10.79 2.81
CA ASP A 478 33.37 11.24 1.57
C ASP A 478 32.68 12.47 0.98
N TRP A 479 31.35 12.45 0.89
CA TRP A 479 30.59 13.58 0.36
C TRP A 479 30.83 14.84 1.21
N LEU A 480 30.79 14.72 2.54
CA LEU A 480 31.00 15.85 3.47
C LEU A 480 32.43 16.39 3.41
N ALA A 481 33.43 15.51 3.26
CA ALA A 481 34.83 15.91 3.08
C ALA A 481 35.04 16.70 1.78
N HIS A 482 34.34 16.32 0.71
CA HIS A 482 34.43 16.94 -0.61
C HIS A 482 33.26 17.90 -0.93
N MET A 483 32.55 18.38 0.09
CA MET A 483 31.29 19.14 -0.10
C MET A 483 31.44 20.36 -1.02
N ASN A 484 32.56 21.10 -0.92
CA ASN A 484 32.78 22.26 -1.81
C ASN A 484 32.85 21.83 -3.28
N GLU A 485 33.59 20.75 -3.59
CA GLU A 485 33.67 20.20 -4.94
C GLU A 485 32.30 19.69 -5.43
N LYS A 486 31.59 18.93 -4.59
CA LYS A 486 30.25 18.39 -4.91
C LYS A 486 29.21 19.49 -5.17
N LEU A 487 29.43 20.70 -4.62
CA LEU A 487 28.59 21.87 -4.84
C LEU A 487 29.14 22.82 -5.92
N GLY A 488 30.31 22.53 -6.53
CA GLY A 488 30.93 23.43 -7.50
C GLY A 488 31.33 24.78 -6.90
N LEU A 489 31.83 24.75 -5.66
CA LEU A 489 32.28 25.91 -4.90
C LEU A 489 33.82 25.92 -4.80
N SER A 490 34.40 27.11 -4.84
CA SER A 490 35.80 27.35 -4.49
C SER A 490 36.03 27.10 -2.99
N GLU A 491 37.30 27.06 -2.57
CA GLU A 491 37.66 26.96 -1.14
C GLU A 491 37.11 28.13 -0.32
N SER A 492 36.96 29.31 -0.93
CA SER A 492 36.33 30.49 -0.31
C SER A 492 34.79 30.45 -0.31
N GLY A 493 34.18 29.41 -0.88
CA GLY A 493 32.72 29.21 -0.90
C GLY A 493 31.99 30.02 -1.98
N THR A 494 32.70 30.48 -3.02
CA THR A 494 32.11 31.13 -4.19
C THR A 494 31.85 30.11 -5.29
N LEU A 495 30.81 30.27 -6.10
CA LEU A 495 30.57 29.42 -7.27
C LEU A 495 31.76 29.43 -8.25
N LEU A 496 32.13 28.25 -8.75
CA LEU A 496 33.15 28.03 -9.79
C LEU A 496 32.59 28.15 -11.22
#